data_AF-A0A7V5ALD9-F1
#
_entry.id   AF-A0A7V5ALD9-F1
#
_cell.length_a   1.000
_cell.length_b   1.000
_cell.length_c   1.000
_cell.angle_alpha   90.00
_cell.angle_beta   90.00
_cell.angle_gamma   90.00
#
_symmetry.space_group_name_H-M   'P 1'
#
loop_
_entity.id
_entity.type
_entity.pdbx_description
1 polymer ?
#
loop_
_entity_poly.entity_id
_entity_poly.type
_entity_poly.pdbx_seq_one_letter_code
_entity_poly.pdbx_strand_id
1 'polypeptide(L)'
;GIPFYRNLNTDYYYWWWVIHLWVEGAWELITASIIAFVIIEVTGVDRKVVEKWLYVETGLFLFTGITGTGHHYYWIGSPDYWLWWGGIFSALEPLPIALMVLDTWMHIKERKNPIVNLLQWKYIIGCAIFHFLGAGIWGFIHTLPPINYYTHGSQVTVSHGHLAFFGAYALLNLTVFYYALPQLKNIRKFDDKWGVYGFWTMIVSMVFMGIVFGVAGILQTYLERILDIGYMTAHMTMMFWFRVVLFFGVIFLIGVLTTVYHLFTLKEAKE
;
A
#
# COMPACT_ATOMS: atom_id res chain seq x y z
N GLY A 1 -17.66 6.60 -14.81
CA GLY A 1 -18.21 7.06 -13.52
C GLY A 1 -18.75 5.87 -12.76
N ILE A 2 -18.84 5.94 -11.44
CA ILE A 2 -19.42 4.87 -10.61
C ILE A 2 -20.94 4.86 -10.88
N PRO A 3 -21.51 3.74 -11.38
CA PRO A 3 -22.96 3.64 -11.57
C PRO A 3 -23.67 3.58 -10.22
N PHE A 4 -24.76 4.32 -10.06
CA PHE A 4 -25.61 4.26 -8.87
C PHE A 4 -26.83 3.38 -9.15
N TYR A 5 -27.01 2.33 -8.35
CA TYR A 5 -28.14 1.41 -8.49
C TYR A 5 -29.24 1.68 -7.46
N ARG A 6 -30.49 1.30 -7.78
CA ARG A 6 -31.63 1.46 -6.86
C ARG A 6 -31.58 0.50 -5.66
N ASN A 7 -30.97 -0.67 -5.83
CA ASN A 7 -30.80 -1.65 -4.77
C ASN A 7 -29.43 -1.48 -4.12
N LEU A 8 -29.40 -1.33 -2.79
CA LEU A 8 -28.18 -1.05 -2.04
C LEU A 8 -27.13 -2.16 -2.15
N ASN A 9 -27.55 -3.44 -2.12
CA ASN A 9 -26.64 -4.57 -2.24
C ASN A 9 -26.00 -4.61 -3.63
N THR A 10 -26.80 -4.37 -4.67
CA THR A 10 -26.31 -4.25 -6.05
C THR A 10 -25.36 -3.06 -6.20
N ASP A 11 -25.66 -1.94 -5.55
CA ASP A 11 -24.81 -0.76 -5.55
C ASP A 11 -23.43 -1.05 -4.97
N TYR A 12 -23.37 -1.59 -3.75
CA TYR A 12 -22.11 -1.99 -3.13
C TYR A 12 -21.37 -3.08 -3.89
N TYR A 13 -22.09 -4.04 -4.50
CA TYR A 13 -21.48 -5.10 -5.28
C TYR A 13 -20.64 -4.52 -6.44
N TYR A 14 -21.21 -3.64 -7.24
CA TYR A 14 -20.50 -3.01 -8.37
C TYR A 14 -19.58 -1.86 -7.94
N TRP A 15 -19.78 -1.29 -6.76
CA TRP A 15 -18.85 -0.32 -6.19
C TRP A 15 -17.46 -0.95 -5.99
N TRP A 16 -17.40 -2.21 -5.51
CA TRP A 16 -16.14 -2.93 -5.34
C TRP A 16 -15.49 -3.35 -6.66
N TRP A 17 -16.24 -3.44 -7.75
CA TRP A 17 -15.65 -3.62 -9.09
C TRP A 17 -14.84 -2.41 -9.53
N VAL A 18 -15.13 -1.24 -8.99
CA VAL A 18 -14.29 -0.06 -9.21
C VAL A 18 -13.16 -0.07 -8.18
N ILE A 19 -13.48 -0.10 -6.89
CA ILE A 19 -12.48 0.13 -5.85
C ILE A 19 -11.48 -1.03 -5.76
N HIS A 20 -11.94 -2.25 -5.54
CA HIS A 20 -11.05 -3.39 -5.33
C HIS A 20 -10.38 -3.80 -6.64
N LEU A 21 -11.12 -4.00 -7.74
CA LEU A 21 -10.49 -4.41 -9.00
C LEU A 21 -9.57 -3.34 -9.61
N TRP A 22 -9.72 -2.06 -9.23
CA TRP A 22 -8.69 -1.07 -9.52
C TRP A 22 -7.48 -1.30 -8.65
N VAL A 23 -7.65 -1.17 -7.33
CA VAL A 23 -6.54 -1.12 -6.38
C VAL A 23 -5.80 -2.45 -6.36
N GLU A 24 -6.50 -3.56 -6.11
CA GLU A 24 -5.95 -4.92 -5.96
C GLU A 24 -5.96 -5.71 -7.29
N GLY A 25 -6.01 -5.00 -8.41
CA GLY A 25 -6.02 -5.59 -9.76
C GLY A 25 -5.31 -4.70 -10.77
N ALA A 26 -6.06 -3.83 -11.45
CA ALA A 26 -5.54 -3.03 -12.55
C ALA A 26 -4.34 -2.13 -12.17
N TRP A 27 -4.35 -1.55 -10.97
CA TRP A 27 -3.27 -0.69 -10.48
C TRP A 27 -2.04 -1.49 -10.08
N GLU A 28 -2.18 -2.76 -9.71
CA GLU A 28 -1.02 -3.64 -9.49
C GLU A 28 -0.28 -3.91 -10.78
N LEU A 29 -0.99 -4.10 -11.90
CA LEU A 29 -0.36 -4.23 -13.22
C LEU A 29 0.44 -2.98 -13.60
N ILE A 30 -0.14 -1.81 -13.35
CA ILE A 30 0.52 -0.52 -13.62
C ILE A 30 1.75 -0.37 -12.73
N THR A 31 1.61 -0.66 -11.43
CA THR A 31 2.68 -0.59 -10.43
C THR A 31 3.83 -1.51 -10.79
N ALA A 32 3.54 -2.78 -11.05
CA ALA A 32 4.53 -3.78 -11.42
C ALA A 32 5.25 -3.40 -12.72
N SER A 33 4.52 -2.91 -13.73
CA SER A 33 5.11 -2.47 -15.00
C SER A 33 6.06 -1.27 -14.83
N ILE A 34 5.66 -0.28 -14.02
CA ILE A 34 6.48 0.90 -13.74
C ILE A 34 7.73 0.52 -12.95
N ILE A 35 7.58 -0.29 -11.90
CA ILE A 35 8.72 -0.74 -11.08
C ILE A 35 9.67 -1.60 -11.90
N ALA A 36 9.16 -2.53 -12.71
CA ALA A 36 9.97 -3.34 -13.63
C ALA A 36 10.80 -2.44 -14.57
N PHE A 37 10.19 -1.42 -15.17
CA PHE A 37 10.89 -0.45 -16.00
C PHE A 37 11.99 0.29 -15.23
N VAL A 38 11.67 0.84 -14.06
CA VAL A 38 12.66 1.56 -13.22
C VAL A 38 13.80 0.64 -12.79
N ILE A 39 13.51 -0.62 -12.43
CA ILE A 39 14.52 -1.61 -12.07
C ILE A 39 15.44 -1.90 -13.26
N ILE A 40 14.91 -2.14 -14.46
CA ILE A 40 15.74 -2.40 -15.65
C ILE A 40 16.72 -1.25 -15.88
N GLU A 41 16.23 -0.01 -15.86
CA GLU A 41 17.04 1.18 -16.13
C GLU A 41 18.08 1.45 -15.03
N VAL A 42 17.70 1.29 -13.75
CA VAL A 42 18.57 1.60 -12.62
C VAL A 42 19.59 0.48 -12.36
N THR A 43 19.22 -0.79 -12.55
CA THR A 43 20.05 -1.95 -12.16
C THR A 43 20.89 -2.52 -13.30
N GLY A 44 20.44 -2.41 -14.55
CA GLY A 44 21.07 -3.08 -15.69
C GLY A 44 20.89 -4.61 -15.68
N VAL A 45 19.96 -5.14 -14.90
CA VAL A 45 19.56 -6.55 -14.94
C VAL A 45 18.98 -6.89 -16.32
N ASP A 46 19.12 -8.13 -16.75
CA ASP A 46 18.58 -8.58 -18.03
C ASP A 46 17.06 -8.41 -18.06
N ARG A 47 16.59 -7.62 -19.02
CA ARG A 47 15.16 -7.36 -19.28
C ARG A 47 14.35 -8.65 -19.34
N LYS A 48 14.90 -9.73 -19.91
CA LYS A 48 14.21 -11.02 -20.02
C LYS A 48 13.91 -11.64 -18.65
N VAL A 49 14.77 -11.42 -17.65
CA VAL A 49 14.56 -11.91 -16.28
C VAL A 49 13.45 -11.12 -15.61
N VAL A 50 13.51 -9.79 -15.70
CA VAL A 50 12.53 -8.88 -15.09
C VAL A 50 11.13 -9.10 -15.70
N GLU A 51 11.03 -9.14 -17.03
CA GLU A 51 9.74 -9.34 -17.71
C GLU A 51 9.12 -10.71 -17.39
N LYS A 52 9.92 -11.77 -17.26
CA LYS A 52 9.43 -13.10 -16.88
C LYS A 52 8.75 -13.05 -15.50
N TRP A 53 9.38 -12.42 -14.52
CA TRP A 53 8.80 -12.30 -13.18
C TRP A 53 7.59 -11.37 -13.15
N LEU A 54 7.64 -10.26 -13.88
CA LEU A 54 6.50 -9.36 -14.07
C LEU A 54 5.24 -10.11 -14.55
N TYR A 55 5.38 -11.01 -15.54
CA TYR A 55 4.25 -11.81 -16.03
C TYR A 55 3.74 -12.82 -15.00
N VAL A 56 4.64 -13.47 -14.25
CA VAL A 56 4.27 -14.42 -13.19
C VAL A 56 3.49 -13.70 -12.09
N GLU A 57 4.02 -12.58 -11.60
CA GLU A 57 3.41 -11.79 -10.54
C GLU A 57 2.06 -11.24 -10.98
N THR A 58 1.98 -10.63 -12.16
CA THR A 58 0.73 -10.11 -12.73
C THR A 58 -0.33 -11.21 -12.87
N GLY A 59 0.07 -12.39 -13.34
CA GLY A 59 -0.83 -13.54 -13.46
C GLY A 59 -1.38 -13.98 -12.10
N LEU A 60 -0.52 -14.02 -11.08
CA LEU A 60 -0.91 -14.35 -9.71
C LEU A 60 -1.83 -13.28 -9.11
N PHE A 61 -1.53 -11.98 -9.28
CA PHE A 61 -2.37 -10.88 -8.80
C PHE A 61 -3.78 -10.95 -9.37
N LEU A 62 -3.91 -11.14 -10.69
CA LEU A 62 -5.23 -11.26 -11.31
C LEU A 62 -5.96 -12.54 -10.86
N PHE A 63 -5.23 -13.64 -10.72
CA PHE A 63 -5.80 -14.91 -10.27
C PHE A 63 -6.36 -14.80 -8.85
N THR A 64 -5.62 -14.17 -7.94
CA THR A 64 -6.06 -13.99 -6.55
C THR A 64 -7.09 -12.87 -6.43
N GLY A 65 -6.82 -11.66 -6.94
CA GLY A 65 -7.62 -10.45 -6.72
C GLY A 65 -9.00 -10.46 -7.39
N ILE A 66 -9.16 -11.06 -8.58
CA ILE A 66 -10.48 -11.08 -9.25
C ILE A 66 -11.53 -11.83 -8.40
N THR A 67 -11.15 -12.99 -7.87
CA THR A 67 -12.05 -13.76 -6.98
C THR A 67 -11.97 -13.25 -5.54
N GLY A 68 -10.80 -12.74 -5.14
CA GLY A 68 -10.50 -12.14 -3.85
C GLY A 68 -11.35 -10.91 -3.51
N THR A 69 -11.90 -10.23 -4.53
CA THR A 69 -12.95 -9.20 -4.37
C THR A 69 -14.10 -9.67 -3.46
N GLY A 70 -14.34 -10.98 -3.40
CA GLY A 70 -15.26 -11.63 -2.47
C GLY A 70 -15.09 -11.24 -1.00
N HIS A 71 -13.90 -10.83 -0.56
CA HIS A 71 -13.68 -10.39 0.83
C HIS A 71 -14.39 -9.10 1.21
N HIS A 72 -14.95 -8.40 0.23
CA HIS A 72 -15.82 -7.25 0.42
C HIS A 72 -17.31 -7.60 0.36
N TYR A 73 -17.63 -8.82 -0.05
CA TYR A 73 -18.99 -9.27 -0.25
C TYR A 73 -19.59 -9.99 0.95
N TYR A 74 -18.78 -10.28 1.99
CA TYR A 74 -19.20 -11.06 3.15
C TYR A 74 -20.48 -10.56 3.81
N TRP A 75 -20.61 -9.24 3.98
CA TRP A 75 -21.66 -8.65 4.83
C TRP A 75 -22.56 -7.65 4.10
N ILE A 76 -22.49 -7.59 2.77
CA ILE A 76 -23.32 -6.67 1.95
C ILE A 76 -24.63 -7.32 1.47
N GLY A 77 -24.99 -8.50 2.00
CA GLY A 77 -26.16 -9.27 1.59
C GLY A 77 -25.97 -10.02 0.25
N SER A 78 -24.74 -10.42 -0.06
CA SER A 78 -24.43 -11.32 -1.17
C SER A 78 -24.60 -12.80 -0.73
N PRO A 79 -24.63 -13.77 -1.67
CA PRO A 79 -24.74 -15.19 -1.31
C PRO A 79 -23.56 -15.72 -0.47
N ASP A 80 -23.85 -16.62 0.45
CA ASP A 80 -22.89 -17.17 1.44
C ASP A 80 -21.67 -17.87 0.83
N TYR A 81 -21.71 -18.28 -0.44
CA TYR A 81 -20.54 -18.87 -1.10
C TYR A 81 -19.36 -17.88 -1.15
N TRP A 82 -19.61 -16.57 -1.08
CA TRP A 82 -18.55 -15.56 -1.04
C TRP A 82 -17.72 -15.61 0.23
N LEU A 83 -18.26 -16.12 1.35
CA LEU A 83 -17.47 -16.36 2.57
C LEU A 83 -16.32 -17.33 2.29
N TRP A 84 -16.54 -18.33 1.44
CA TRP A 84 -15.53 -19.30 1.05
C TRP A 84 -14.62 -18.77 -0.04
N TRP A 85 -15.19 -18.34 -1.17
CA TRP A 85 -14.40 -17.88 -2.32
C TRP A 85 -13.58 -16.63 -2.00
N GLY A 86 -14.20 -15.64 -1.36
CA GLY A 86 -13.52 -14.45 -0.88
C GLY A 86 -12.40 -14.82 0.08
N GLY A 87 -12.71 -15.61 1.12
CA GLY A 87 -11.73 -15.95 2.16
C GLY A 87 -10.52 -16.75 1.66
N ILE A 88 -10.72 -17.67 0.71
CA ILE A 88 -9.62 -18.48 0.15
C ILE A 88 -8.74 -17.63 -0.77
N PHE A 89 -9.34 -16.89 -1.71
CA PHE A 89 -8.56 -16.17 -2.71
C PHE A 89 -7.88 -14.93 -2.14
N SER A 90 -8.54 -14.22 -1.23
CA SER A 90 -7.93 -13.08 -0.55
C SER A 90 -6.82 -13.47 0.43
N ALA A 91 -6.89 -14.68 1.01
CA ALA A 91 -5.79 -15.24 1.80
C ALA A 91 -4.53 -15.53 0.95
N LEU A 92 -4.68 -15.66 -0.38
CA LEU A 92 -3.58 -15.87 -1.31
C LEU A 92 -3.00 -14.58 -1.89
N GLU A 93 -3.69 -13.44 -1.81
CA GLU A 93 -3.22 -12.15 -2.32
C GLU A 93 -1.86 -11.67 -1.76
N PRO A 94 -1.47 -11.98 -0.51
CA PRO A 94 -0.13 -11.63 -0.01
C PRO A 94 1.00 -12.37 -0.75
N LEU A 95 0.71 -13.49 -1.42
CA LEU A 95 1.71 -14.31 -2.10
C LEU A 95 2.36 -13.56 -3.29
N PRO A 96 1.61 -13.04 -4.27
CA PRO A 96 2.20 -12.23 -5.34
C PRO A 96 3.00 -11.03 -4.81
N ILE A 97 2.52 -10.35 -3.76
CA ILE A 97 3.25 -9.21 -3.17
C ILE A 97 4.56 -9.66 -2.50
N ALA A 98 4.56 -10.80 -1.81
CA ALA A 98 5.77 -11.37 -1.23
C ALA A 98 6.80 -11.74 -2.32
N LEU A 99 6.33 -12.28 -3.44
CA LEU A 99 7.18 -12.58 -4.59
C LEU A 99 7.82 -11.31 -5.16
N MET A 100 7.07 -10.21 -5.29
CA MET A 100 7.63 -8.91 -5.72
C MET A 100 8.78 -8.43 -4.83
N VAL A 101 8.65 -8.60 -3.50
CA VAL A 101 9.71 -8.23 -2.56
C VAL A 101 10.96 -9.09 -2.78
N LEU A 102 10.77 -10.40 -2.94
CA LEU A 102 11.87 -11.34 -3.18
C LEU A 102 12.55 -11.06 -4.53
N ASP A 103 11.77 -10.83 -5.58
CA ASP A 103 12.26 -10.53 -6.92
C ASP A 103 13.02 -9.20 -6.95
N THR A 104 12.46 -8.14 -6.36
CA THR A 104 13.14 -6.85 -6.19
C THR A 104 14.48 -7.02 -5.46
N TRP A 105 14.51 -7.84 -4.41
CA TRP A 105 15.73 -8.14 -3.66
C TRP A 105 16.76 -8.91 -4.49
N MET A 106 16.32 -9.86 -5.33
CA MET A 106 17.19 -10.59 -6.25
C MET A 106 17.78 -9.66 -7.32
N HIS A 107 16.97 -8.81 -7.94
CA HIS A 107 17.41 -7.82 -8.91
C HIS A 107 18.41 -6.81 -8.32
N ILE A 108 18.24 -6.40 -7.06
CA ILE A 108 19.21 -5.57 -6.34
C ILE A 108 20.56 -6.26 -6.20
N LYS A 109 20.57 -7.56 -5.89
CA LYS A 109 21.80 -8.34 -5.73
C LYS A 109 22.53 -8.56 -7.06
N GLU A 110 21.78 -8.77 -8.14
CA GLU A 110 22.31 -9.03 -9.48
C GLU A 110 22.60 -7.75 -10.30
N ARG A 111 22.45 -6.57 -9.68
CA ARG A 111 22.68 -5.29 -10.34
C ARG A 111 24.09 -5.21 -10.96
N LYS A 112 24.15 -4.66 -12.16
CA LYS A 112 25.41 -4.37 -12.88
C LYS A 112 25.81 -2.91 -12.76
N ASN A 113 24.82 -2.02 -12.66
CA ASN A 113 25.03 -0.58 -12.57
C ASN A 113 25.39 -0.17 -11.13
N PRO A 114 26.33 0.79 -10.95
CA PRO A 114 26.63 1.34 -9.64
C PRO A 114 25.48 2.20 -9.12
N ILE A 115 25.31 2.22 -7.80
CA ILE A 115 24.30 3.06 -7.14
C ILE A 115 24.77 4.52 -7.17
N VAL A 116 24.21 5.33 -8.09
CA VAL A 116 24.53 6.76 -8.19
C VAL A 116 23.72 7.60 -7.20
N ASN A 117 22.41 7.36 -7.11
CA ASN A 117 21.50 8.11 -6.24
C ASN A 117 20.88 7.17 -5.20
N LEU A 118 21.36 7.24 -3.96
CA LEU A 118 20.93 6.35 -2.88
C LEU A 118 19.44 6.54 -2.52
N LEU A 119 18.91 7.76 -2.66
CA LEU A 119 17.50 8.03 -2.36
C LEU A 119 16.54 7.30 -3.30
N GLN A 120 16.84 7.23 -4.60
CA GLN A 120 16.00 6.47 -5.56
C GLN A 120 15.85 5.01 -5.10
N TRP A 121 16.95 4.41 -4.64
CA TRP A 121 16.95 3.06 -4.10
C TRP A 121 16.15 2.90 -2.82
N LYS A 122 16.21 3.89 -1.90
CA LYS A 122 15.38 3.89 -0.69
C LYS A 122 13.89 3.87 -1.05
N TYR A 123 13.48 4.62 -2.09
CA TYR A 123 12.11 4.62 -2.56
C TYR A 123 11.71 3.30 -3.23
N ILE A 124 12.54 2.71 -4.10
CA ILE A 124 12.26 1.40 -4.73
C ILE A 124 12.10 0.31 -3.66
N ILE A 125 13.07 0.20 -2.75
CA ILE A 125 13.05 -0.80 -1.67
C ILE A 125 11.89 -0.52 -0.70
N GLY A 126 11.67 0.74 -0.36
CA GLY A 126 10.57 1.17 0.49
C GLY A 126 9.23 0.80 -0.11
N CYS A 127 9.02 1.06 -1.41
CA CYS A 127 7.80 0.69 -2.13
C CYS A 127 7.52 -0.81 -1.99
N ALA A 128 8.49 -1.68 -2.29
CA ALA A 128 8.29 -3.13 -2.19
C ALA A 128 7.96 -3.58 -0.75
N ILE A 129 8.75 -3.12 0.24
CA ILE A 129 8.57 -3.52 1.64
C ILE A 129 7.24 -3.02 2.20
N PHE A 130 6.94 -1.73 2.05
CA PHE A 130 5.74 -1.13 2.64
C PHE A 130 4.47 -1.54 1.90
N HIS A 131 4.56 -1.86 0.62
CA HIS A 131 3.47 -2.50 -0.09
C HIS A 131 3.15 -3.88 0.54
N PHE A 132 4.17 -4.73 0.78
CA PHE A 132 3.95 -6.01 1.45
C PHE A 132 3.44 -5.87 2.89
N LEU A 133 3.96 -4.93 3.67
CA LEU A 133 3.49 -4.70 5.04
C LEU A 133 2.02 -4.22 5.05
N GLY A 134 1.66 -3.25 4.21
CA GLY A 134 0.34 -2.65 4.19
C GLY A 134 -0.73 -3.53 3.54
N ALA A 135 -0.49 -3.94 2.28
CA ALA A 135 -1.45 -4.74 1.53
C ALA A 135 -1.37 -6.22 1.91
N GLY A 136 -0.16 -6.80 1.96
CA GLY A 136 0.03 -8.21 2.28
C GLY A 136 -0.30 -8.56 3.74
N ILE A 137 0.46 -8.03 4.70
CA ILE A 137 0.31 -8.43 6.12
C ILE A 137 -0.97 -7.84 6.73
N TRP A 138 -1.17 -6.52 6.60
CA TRP A 138 -2.34 -5.87 7.19
C TRP A 138 -3.65 -6.27 6.52
N GLY A 139 -3.64 -6.52 5.20
CA GLY A 139 -4.78 -7.11 4.51
C GLY A 139 -5.05 -8.53 5.02
N PHE A 140 -4.03 -9.37 5.13
CA PHE A 140 -4.22 -10.75 5.61
C PHE A 140 -4.82 -10.82 7.02
N ILE A 141 -4.41 -9.92 7.92
CA ILE A 141 -4.89 -9.88 9.32
C ILE A 141 -6.41 -9.85 9.41
N HIS A 142 -7.10 -9.16 8.50
CA HIS A 142 -8.56 -8.99 8.56
C HIS A 142 -9.33 -9.56 7.36
N THR A 143 -8.67 -10.28 6.44
CA THR A 143 -9.32 -10.75 5.22
C THR A 143 -10.20 -12.00 5.44
N LEU A 144 -9.89 -12.81 6.46
CA LEU A 144 -10.61 -14.06 6.72
C LEU A 144 -12.01 -13.78 7.30
N PRO A 145 -13.08 -14.45 6.82
CA PRO A 145 -14.45 -14.15 7.27
C PRO A 145 -14.65 -14.18 8.78
N PRO A 146 -14.14 -15.18 9.55
CA PRO A 146 -14.32 -15.20 11.01
C PRO A 146 -13.71 -14.00 11.73
N ILE A 147 -12.64 -13.41 11.19
CA ILE A 147 -11.97 -12.23 11.75
C ILE A 147 -12.64 -10.96 11.23
N ASN A 148 -12.93 -10.93 9.92
CA ASN A 148 -13.57 -9.81 9.27
C ASN A 148 -14.93 -9.51 9.91
N TYR A 149 -15.69 -10.54 10.31
CA TYR A 149 -16.97 -10.37 11.00
C TYR A 149 -16.91 -9.38 12.17
N TYR A 150 -15.84 -9.42 12.96
CA TYR A 150 -15.65 -8.52 14.10
C TYR A 150 -14.95 -7.22 13.71
N THR A 151 -14.00 -7.28 12.78
CA THR A 151 -13.16 -6.13 12.42
C THR A 151 -13.73 -5.28 11.27
N HIS A 152 -14.84 -5.70 10.66
CA HIS A 152 -15.49 -4.99 9.55
C HIS A 152 -15.97 -3.60 9.98
N GLY A 153 -15.64 -2.60 9.16
CA GLY A 153 -16.01 -1.20 9.43
C GLY A 153 -15.37 -0.63 10.70
N SER A 154 -14.20 -1.12 11.11
CA SER A 154 -13.48 -0.67 12.29
C SER A 154 -12.22 0.15 11.96
N GLN A 155 -11.56 0.69 12.98
CA GLN A 155 -10.25 1.33 12.80
C GLN A 155 -9.15 0.36 12.31
N VAL A 156 -9.36 -0.96 12.36
CA VAL A 156 -8.46 -1.93 11.68
C VAL A 156 -8.49 -1.72 10.17
N THR A 157 -9.68 -1.47 9.60
CA THR A 157 -9.84 -1.15 8.18
C THR A 157 -9.12 0.15 7.83
N VAL A 158 -9.21 1.16 8.70
CA VAL A 158 -8.51 2.45 8.54
C VAL A 158 -6.99 2.25 8.57
N SER A 159 -6.51 1.45 9.51
CA SER A 159 -5.09 1.08 9.64
C SER A 159 -4.53 0.45 8.36
N HIS A 160 -5.18 -0.62 7.88
CA HIS A 160 -4.80 -1.30 6.65
C HIS A 160 -4.84 -0.35 5.44
N GLY A 161 -5.95 0.38 5.25
CA GLY A 161 -6.12 1.27 4.10
C GLY A 161 -5.02 2.34 4.00
N HIS A 162 -4.64 2.96 5.12
CA HIS A 162 -3.55 3.95 5.13
C HIS A 162 -2.20 3.32 4.75
N LEU A 163 -1.85 2.17 5.35
CA LEU A 163 -0.58 1.50 5.09
C LEU A 163 -0.51 0.96 3.65
N ALA A 164 -1.58 0.34 3.15
CA ALA A 164 -1.65 -0.22 1.81
C ALA A 164 -1.55 0.88 0.74
N PHE A 165 -2.39 1.92 0.80
CA PHE A 165 -2.38 2.99 -0.20
C PHE A 165 -1.07 3.77 -0.21
N PHE A 166 -0.51 4.05 0.96
CA PHE A 166 0.77 4.74 1.05
C PHE A 166 1.90 3.85 0.53
N GLY A 167 1.97 2.60 1.00
CA GLY A 167 3.04 1.66 0.68
C GLY A 167 3.08 1.28 -0.80
N ALA A 168 1.92 1.05 -1.41
CA ALA A 168 1.81 0.68 -2.82
C ALA A 168 1.89 1.90 -3.73
N TYR A 169 0.95 2.84 -3.62
CA TYR A 169 0.75 3.85 -4.68
C TYR A 169 1.42 5.18 -4.40
N ALA A 170 1.41 5.67 -3.14
CA ALA A 170 2.06 6.94 -2.84
C ALA A 170 3.58 6.84 -3.01
N LEU A 171 4.19 5.76 -2.47
CA LEU A 171 5.61 5.50 -2.64
C LEU A 171 5.99 5.22 -4.10
N LEU A 172 5.14 4.54 -4.88
CA LEU A 172 5.36 4.37 -6.32
C LEU A 172 5.46 5.71 -7.04
N ASN A 173 4.49 6.62 -6.81
CA ASN A 173 4.50 7.94 -7.45
C ASN A 173 5.76 8.73 -7.07
N LEU A 174 6.16 8.71 -5.79
CA LEU A 174 7.40 9.34 -5.35
C LEU A 174 8.64 8.68 -5.99
N THR A 175 8.65 7.35 -6.13
CA THR A 175 9.72 6.62 -6.83
C THR A 175 9.86 7.11 -8.27
N VAL A 176 8.74 7.24 -9.00
CA VAL A 176 8.72 7.76 -10.36
C VAL A 176 9.21 9.20 -10.42
N PHE A 177 8.79 10.07 -9.50
CA PHE A 177 9.25 11.46 -9.47
C PHE A 177 10.76 11.55 -9.23
N TYR A 178 11.29 10.80 -8.27
CA TYR A 178 12.72 10.76 -7.99
C TYR A 178 13.54 10.07 -9.07
N TYR A 179 12.93 9.22 -9.90
CA TYR A 179 13.55 8.64 -11.08
C TYR A 179 13.57 9.62 -12.27
N ALA A 180 12.42 10.22 -12.61
CA ALA A 180 12.23 11.01 -13.83
C ALA A 180 12.73 12.46 -13.72
N LEU A 181 12.52 13.14 -12.58
CA LEU A 181 12.87 14.57 -12.45
C LEU A 181 14.37 14.87 -12.61
N PRO A 182 15.31 14.07 -12.06
CA PRO A 182 16.73 14.27 -12.32
C PRO A 182 17.05 14.16 -13.82
N GLN A 183 16.45 13.20 -14.53
CA GLN A 183 16.66 13.02 -15.97
C GLN A 183 16.13 14.22 -16.77
N LEU A 184 14.93 14.71 -16.44
CA LEU A 184 14.35 15.90 -17.06
C LEU A 184 15.18 17.17 -16.84
N LYS A 185 15.92 17.24 -15.73
CA LYS A 185 16.82 18.36 -15.40
C LYS A 185 18.28 18.13 -15.83
N ASN A 186 18.58 17.00 -16.49
CA ASN A 186 19.95 16.56 -16.84
C ASN A 186 20.91 16.47 -15.64
N ILE A 187 20.38 16.14 -14.45
CA ILE A 187 21.17 15.98 -13.22
C ILE A 187 21.54 14.51 -13.04
N ARG A 188 22.83 14.19 -13.10
CA ARG A 188 23.33 12.82 -12.90
C ARG A 188 23.26 12.39 -11.43
N LYS A 189 23.71 13.25 -10.52
CA LYS A 189 23.74 13.01 -9.07
C LYS A 189 23.14 14.22 -8.36
N PHE A 190 22.07 14.02 -7.60
CA PHE A 190 21.41 15.09 -6.85
C PHE A 190 21.78 15.04 -5.36
N ASP A 191 21.78 16.20 -4.68
CA ASP A 191 21.88 16.26 -3.22
C ASP A 191 20.64 15.61 -2.62
N ASP A 192 20.79 14.52 -1.86
CA ASP A 192 19.67 13.72 -1.37
C ASP A 192 19.27 14.04 0.07
N LYS A 193 19.96 14.97 0.75
CA LYS A 193 19.81 15.20 2.20
C LYS A 193 18.36 15.48 2.63
N TRP A 194 17.69 16.42 1.96
CA TRP A 194 16.30 16.77 2.27
C TRP A 194 15.32 15.69 1.83
N GLY A 195 15.59 15.03 0.70
CA GLY A 195 14.76 13.92 0.22
C GLY A 195 14.81 12.69 1.15
N VAL A 196 15.97 12.40 1.74
CA VAL A 196 16.13 11.33 2.75
C VAL A 196 15.39 11.68 4.03
N TYR A 197 15.44 12.94 4.47
CA TYR A 197 14.66 13.39 5.62
C TYR A 197 13.16 13.25 5.37
N GLY A 198 12.68 13.75 4.24
CA GLY A 198 11.28 13.61 3.83
C GLY A 198 10.82 12.16 3.79
N PHE A 199 11.61 11.28 3.16
CA PHE A 199 11.35 9.84 3.09
C PHE A 199 11.16 9.22 4.48
N TRP A 200 12.15 9.35 5.38
CA TRP A 200 12.07 8.71 6.70
C TRP A 200 10.97 9.29 7.57
N THR A 201 10.77 10.61 7.53
CA THR A 201 9.69 11.26 8.28
C THR A 201 8.32 10.75 7.84
N MET A 202 8.07 10.59 6.52
CA MET A 202 6.82 10.01 6.02
C MET A 202 6.68 8.53 6.38
N ILE A 203 7.72 7.72 6.15
CA ILE A 203 7.71 6.28 6.47
C ILE A 203 7.39 6.05 7.95
N VAL A 204 8.15 6.67 8.84
CA VAL A 204 8.02 6.46 10.29
C VAL A 204 6.63 6.91 10.74
N SER A 205 6.18 8.09 10.32
CA SER A 205 4.87 8.60 10.71
C SER A 205 3.74 7.71 10.22
N MET A 206 3.79 7.21 8.97
CA MET A 206 2.76 6.32 8.44
C MET A 206 2.71 4.98 9.18
N VAL A 207 3.86 4.39 9.50
CA VAL A 207 3.93 3.15 10.29
C VAL A 207 3.29 3.35 11.67
N PHE A 208 3.64 4.44 12.36
CA PHE A 208 3.05 4.75 13.66
C PHE A 208 1.55 5.03 13.56
N MET A 209 1.09 5.77 12.55
CA MET A 209 -0.34 5.97 12.30
C MET A 209 -1.06 4.64 12.09
N GLY A 210 -0.51 3.77 11.23
CA GLY A 210 -1.03 2.43 10.99
C GLY A 210 -1.15 1.62 12.27
N ILE A 211 -0.09 1.54 13.08
CA ILE A 211 -0.10 0.81 14.36
C ILE A 211 -1.15 1.39 15.32
N VAL A 212 -1.19 2.72 15.47
CA VAL A 212 -2.11 3.39 16.40
C VAL A 212 -3.57 3.19 15.98
N PHE A 213 -3.88 3.30 14.68
CA PHE A 213 -5.21 2.93 14.16
C PHE A 213 -5.51 1.45 14.41
N GLY A 214 -4.53 0.57 14.27
CA GLY A 214 -4.69 -0.87 14.54
C GLY A 214 -5.05 -1.13 16.01
N VAL A 215 -4.36 -0.48 16.94
CA VAL A 215 -4.67 -0.56 18.39
C VAL A 215 -6.06 -0.03 18.68
N ALA A 216 -6.41 1.14 18.13
CA ALA A 216 -7.77 1.67 18.24
C ALA A 216 -8.81 0.70 17.63
N GLY A 217 -8.45 -0.01 16.56
CA GLY A 217 -9.33 -0.99 15.90
C GLY A 217 -9.58 -2.23 16.74
N ILE A 218 -8.54 -2.74 17.42
CA ILE A 218 -8.67 -3.85 18.38
C ILE A 218 -9.55 -3.42 19.55
N LEU A 219 -9.33 -2.21 20.08
CA LEU A 219 -10.16 -1.67 21.16
C LEU A 219 -11.61 -1.47 20.70
N GLN A 220 -11.84 -0.91 19.52
CA GLN A 220 -13.18 -0.76 18.95
C GLN A 220 -13.85 -2.13 18.83
N THR A 221 -13.14 -3.12 18.28
CA THR A 221 -13.67 -4.48 18.12
C THR A 221 -14.07 -5.08 19.46
N TYR A 222 -13.23 -4.97 20.48
CA TYR A 222 -13.53 -5.51 21.80
C TYR A 222 -14.68 -4.76 22.50
N LEU A 223 -14.62 -3.43 22.54
CA LEU A 223 -15.61 -2.62 23.25
C LEU A 223 -16.97 -2.60 22.54
N GLU A 224 -16.97 -2.37 21.23
CA GLU A 224 -18.20 -2.22 20.44
C GLU A 224 -18.80 -3.58 20.05
N ARG A 225 -18.00 -4.57 19.62
CA ARG A 225 -18.53 -5.83 19.08
C ARG A 225 -18.65 -6.95 20.11
N ILE A 226 -17.79 -6.97 21.11
CA ILE A 226 -17.78 -8.04 22.13
C ILE A 226 -18.53 -7.61 23.39
N LEU A 227 -18.27 -6.40 23.90
CA LEU A 227 -18.92 -5.89 25.11
C LEU A 227 -20.20 -5.09 24.85
N ASP A 228 -20.49 -4.74 23.60
CA ASP A 228 -21.71 -4.04 23.17
C ASP A 228 -21.98 -2.71 23.92
N ILE A 229 -20.93 -1.96 24.27
CA ILE A 229 -21.07 -0.72 25.08
C ILE A 229 -21.54 0.51 24.28
N GLY A 230 -21.95 0.32 23.02
CA GLY A 230 -22.41 1.35 22.10
C GLY A 230 -21.29 2.15 21.42
N TYR A 231 -21.50 2.51 20.14
CA TYR A 231 -20.49 3.15 19.27
C TYR A 231 -19.89 4.43 19.87
N MET A 232 -20.73 5.36 20.33
CA MET A 232 -20.28 6.64 20.87
C MET A 232 -19.45 6.47 22.14
N THR A 233 -19.87 5.58 23.04
CA THR A 233 -19.15 5.29 24.28
C THR A 233 -17.78 4.67 23.98
N ALA A 234 -17.74 3.67 23.10
CA ALA A 234 -16.48 3.06 22.66
C ALA A 234 -15.54 4.12 22.06
N HIS A 235 -16.03 5.01 21.20
CA HIS A 235 -15.21 6.06 20.58
C HIS A 235 -14.67 7.07 21.59
N MET A 236 -15.45 7.45 22.60
CA MET A 236 -14.99 8.33 23.67
C MET A 236 -13.79 7.75 24.43
N THR A 237 -13.74 6.44 24.64
CA THR A 237 -12.59 5.78 25.27
C THR A 237 -11.34 5.74 24.38
N MET A 238 -11.51 5.85 23.05
CA MET A 238 -10.41 5.80 22.08
C MET A 238 -9.85 7.17 21.68
N MET A 239 -10.42 8.27 22.19
CA MET A 239 -10.02 9.64 21.85
C MET A 239 -8.53 9.93 22.04
N PHE A 240 -7.89 9.27 23.00
CA PHE A 240 -6.43 9.35 23.18
C PHE A 240 -5.69 8.90 21.93
N TRP A 241 -6.04 7.74 21.37
CA TRP A 241 -5.40 7.19 20.17
C TRP A 241 -5.60 8.10 18.96
N PHE A 242 -6.79 8.69 18.78
CA PHE A 242 -7.03 9.65 17.70
C PHE A 242 -6.16 10.91 17.81
N ARG A 243 -5.89 11.39 19.03
CA ARG A 243 -4.94 12.51 19.23
C ARG A 243 -3.51 12.11 18.88
N VAL A 244 -3.11 10.87 19.20
CA VAL A 244 -1.80 10.33 18.83
C VAL A 244 -1.67 10.20 17.30
N VAL A 245 -2.71 9.71 16.62
CA VAL A 245 -2.76 9.69 15.14
C VAL A 245 -2.61 11.11 14.59
N LEU A 246 -3.34 12.09 15.11
CA LEU A 246 -3.26 13.47 14.64
C LEU A 246 -1.84 14.03 14.77
N PHE A 247 -1.16 13.75 15.89
CA PHE A 247 0.23 14.13 16.10
C PHE A 247 1.15 13.55 15.00
N PHE A 248 1.05 12.25 14.72
CA PHE A 248 1.83 11.65 13.63
C PHE A 248 1.39 12.13 12.25
N GLY A 249 0.13 12.50 12.07
CA GLY A 249 -0.38 13.13 10.84
C GLY A 249 0.29 14.49 10.56
N VAL A 250 0.54 15.30 11.60
CA VAL A 250 1.30 16.55 11.48
C VAL A 250 2.76 16.27 11.12
N ILE A 251 3.39 15.26 11.72
CA ILE A 251 4.77 14.86 11.37
C ILE A 251 4.82 14.36 9.92
N PHE A 252 3.85 13.56 9.49
CA PHE A 252 3.72 13.10 8.11
C PHE A 252 3.61 14.29 7.15
N LEU A 253 2.79 15.29 7.47
CA LEU A 253 2.68 16.53 6.69
C LEU A 253 4.01 17.27 6.56
N ILE A 254 4.82 17.35 7.62
CA ILE A 254 6.17 17.93 7.56
C ILE A 254 7.04 17.12 6.58
N GLY A 255 6.95 15.79 6.60
CA GLY A 255 7.65 14.92 5.65
C GLY A 255 7.22 15.16 4.20
N VAL A 256 5.92 15.31 3.95
CA VAL A 256 5.36 15.65 2.63
C VAL A 256 5.87 17.01 2.16
N LEU A 257 5.74 18.05 2.98
CA LEU A 257 6.20 19.40 2.63
C LEU A 257 7.70 19.43 2.33
N THR A 258 8.50 18.70 3.10
CA THR A 258 9.94 18.60 2.86
C THR A 258 10.24 17.88 1.54
N THR A 259 9.52 16.81 1.24
CA THR A 259 9.66 16.04 0.00
C THR A 259 9.27 16.88 -1.21
N VAL A 260 8.15 17.60 -1.14
CA VAL A 260 7.67 18.50 -2.19
C VAL A 260 8.69 19.62 -2.42
N TYR A 261 9.14 20.29 -1.35
CA TYR A 261 10.18 21.31 -1.43
C TYR A 261 11.43 20.78 -2.14
N HIS A 262 11.91 19.60 -1.73
CA HIS A 262 13.08 18.97 -2.31
C HIS A 262 12.92 18.65 -3.81
N LEU A 263 11.78 18.11 -4.23
CA LEU A 263 11.49 17.84 -5.64
C LEU A 263 11.51 19.12 -6.49
N PHE A 264 10.97 20.22 -5.97
CA PHE A 264 11.00 21.52 -6.67
C PHE A 264 12.39 22.17 -6.69
N THR A 265 13.16 22.04 -5.61
CA THR A 265 14.50 22.64 -5.48
C THR A 265 15.63 21.66 -5.77
N LEU A 266 15.39 20.63 -6.58
CA LEU A 266 16.40 19.61 -6.90
C LEU A 266 17.67 20.26 -7.49
N LYS A 267 18.82 19.98 -6.88
CA LYS A 267 20.14 20.51 -7.24
C LYS A 267 21.14 19.38 -7.42
N GLU A 268 22.14 19.62 -8.26
CA GLU A 268 23.29 18.73 -8.37
C GLU A 268 24.02 18.62 -7.03
N ALA A 269 24.48 17.41 -6.71
CA ALA A 269 25.32 17.19 -5.55
C ALA A 269 26.67 17.88 -5.79
N LYS A 270 27.16 18.62 -4.79
CA LYS A 270 28.55 19.09 -4.79
C LYS A 270 29.47 17.88 -4.63
N GLU A 271 30.50 17.81 -5.46
CA GLU A 271 31.53 16.75 -5.39
C GLU A 271 32.21 16.68 -4.02
#